data_AF-A0A6B0YLW6-F1
#
_entry.id   AF-A0A6B0YLW6-F1
#
_cell.length_a   1.000
_cell.length_b   1.000
_cell.length_c   1.000
_cell.angle_alpha   90.00
_cell.angle_beta   90.00
_cell.angle_gamma   90.00
#
_symmetry.space_group_name_H-M   'P 1'
#
loop_
_entity.id
_entity.type
_entity.pdbx_description
1 polymer ?
#
loop_
_entity_poly.entity_id
_entity_poly.type
_entity_poly.pdbx_seq_one_letter_code
_entity_poly.pdbx_strand_id
1 'polypeptide(L)'
;MMPLHSVVLLVGIQIMLISASFSILIYAEAQNALNGNLINIVGKNRLLANTIQLELNRALFHDYDVHQHIDIAITNMENNIHIVKNGGIIDDVEIPPLPPEFDSDYDILYMKFMLYKSMVYELLESRDLDFDSVEGAD
;
A
#
# COMPACT_ATOMS: atom_id res chain seq x y z
N MET A 1 2.25 -63.55 -11.10
CA MET A 1 1.35 -62.67 -10.34
C MET A 1 2.21 -61.60 -9.69
N MET A 2 1.99 -60.33 -10.01
CA MET A 2 2.69 -59.23 -9.33
C MET A 2 2.19 -59.20 -7.87
N PRO A 3 3.08 -59.14 -6.86
CA PRO A 3 2.63 -59.18 -5.47
C PRO A 3 1.80 -57.93 -5.17
N LEU A 4 0.59 -58.14 -4.65
CA LEU A 4 -0.37 -57.08 -4.29
C LEU A 4 0.26 -55.94 -3.47
N HIS A 5 1.25 -56.26 -2.63
CA HIS A 5 2.02 -55.31 -1.85
C HIS A 5 2.75 -54.24 -2.70
N SER A 6 3.32 -54.62 -3.84
CA SER A 6 4.02 -53.68 -4.73
C SER A 6 3.06 -52.70 -5.39
N VAL A 7 1.86 -53.16 -5.73
CA VAL A 7 0.80 -52.32 -6.30
C VAL A 7 0.29 -51.32 -5.26
N VAL A 8 0.01 -51.78 -4.04
CA VAL A 8 -0.45 -50.91 -2.94
C VAL A 8 0.59 -49.85 -2.57
N LEU A 9 1.88 -50.22 -2.51
CA LEU A 9 2.96 -49.28 -2.24
C LEU A 9 3.09 -48.22 -3.33
N LEU A 10 2.98 -48.62 -4.60
CA LEU A 10 3.05 -47.70 -5.74
C LEU A 10 1.88 -46.71 -5.74
N VAL A 11 0.67 -47.19 -5.45
CA VAL A 11 -0.52 -46.33 -5.30
C VAL A 11 -0.35 -45.35 -4.13
N GLY A 12 0.21 -45.80 -2.99
CA GLY A 12 0.47 -44.93 -1.85
C GLY A 12 1.43 -43.78 -2.18
N ILE A 13 2.52 -44.07 -2.90
CA ILE A 13 3.47 -43.06 -3.36
C ILE A 13 2.79 -42.06 -4.30
N GLN A 14 1.96 -42.53 -5.23
CA GLN A 14 1.23 -41.66 -6.14
C GLN A 14 0.28 -40.70 -5.41
N ILE A 15 -0.47 -41.19 -4.42
CA ILE A 15 -1.36 -40.35 -3.60
C ILE A 15 -0.55 -39.25 -2.88
N MET A 16 0.60 -39.61 -2.31
CA MET A 16 1.48 -38.66 -1.63
C MET A 16 2.00 -37.57 -2.58
N LEU A 17 2.47 -37.97 -3.77
CA LEU A 17 2.97 -37.04 -4.78
C LEU A 17 1.87 -36.10 -5.30
N ILE A 18 0.67 -36.62 -5.54
CA ILE A 18 -0.48 -35.84 -5.99
C ILE A 18 -0.87 -34.82 -4.91
N SER A 19 -0.97 -35.26 -3.65
CA SER A 19 -1.30 -34.37 -2.53
C SER A 19 -0.27 -33.26 -2.34
N ALA A 20 1.03 -33.59 -2.43
CA ALA A 20 2.10 -32.60 -2.34
C ALA A 20 2.03 -31.57 -3.47
N SER A 21 1.75 -32.04 -4.70
CA SER A 21 1.62 -31.17 -5.88
C SER A 21 0.48 -30.15 -5.72
N PHE A 22 -0.68 -30.59 -5.25
CA PHE A 22 -1.80 -29.68 -4.97
C PHE A 22 -1.48 -28.70 -3.84
N SER A 23 -0.79 -29.15 -2.79
CA SER A 23 -0.40 -28.28 -1.67
C SER A 23 0.51 -27.14 -2.12
N ILE A 24 1.50 -27.45 -2.97
CA ILE A 24 2.40 -26.45 -3.56
C ILE A 24 1.63 -25.46 -4.44
N LEU A 25 0.67 -25.96 -5.24
CA LEU A 25 -0.13 -25.10 -6.12
C LEU A 25 -0.97 -24.09 -5.32
N ILE A 26 -1.68 -24.58 -4.30
CA ILE A 26 -2.50 -23.74 -3.41
C ILE A 26 -1.64 -22.69 -2.72
N TYR A 27 -0.47 -23.09 -2.23
CA TYR A 27 0.48 -22.17 -1.60
C TYR A 27 0.95 -21.08 -2.58
N ALA A 28 1.31 -21.45 -3.81
CA ALA A 28 1.74 -20.50 -4.83
C ALA A 28 0.63 -19.52 -5.24
N GLU A 29 -0.61 -20.00 -5.37
CA GLU A 29 -1.77 -19.17 -5.69
C GLU A 29 -2.07 -18.17 -4.57
N ALA A 30 -2.04 -18.62 -3.31
CA ALA A 30 -2.22 -17.74 -2.16
C ALA A 30 -1.15 -16.64 -2.11
N GLN A 31 0.13 -16.98 -2.32
CA GLN A 31 1.21 -16.00 -2.33
C GLN A 31 1.08 -15.00 -3.49
N ASN A 32 0.67 -15.46 -4.67
CA ASN A 32 0.43 -14.58 -5.82
C ASN A 32 -0.71 -13.59 -5.57
N ALA A 33 -1.80 -14.03 -4.93
CA ALA A 33 -2.90 -13.16 -4.55
C ALA A 33 -2.45 -12.08 -3.56
N LEU A 34 -1.71 -12.47 -2.51
CA LEU A 34 -1.17 -11.54 -1.50
C LEU A 34 -0.23 -10.49 -2.14
N ASN A 35 0.66 -10.93 -3.03
CA ASN A 35 1.55 -10.03 -3.77
C ASN A 35 0.77 -9.08 -4.68
N GLY A 36 -0.28 -9.57 -5.35
CA GLY A 36 -1.17 -8.75 -6.17
C GLY A 36 -1.88 -7.66 -5.36
N ASN A 37 -2.33 -8.00 -4.15
CA ASN A 37 -2.95 -7.05 -3.21
C ASN A 37 -1.96 -5.96 -2.81
N LEU A 38 -0.73 -6.33 -2.46
CA LEU A 38 0.33 -5.38 -2.12
C LEU A 38 0.62 -4.41 -3.28
N ILE A 39 0.76 -4.94 -4.50
CA ILE A 39 0.97 -4.12 -5.71
C ILE A 39 -0.18 -3.13 -5.92
N ASN A 40 -1.42 -3.55 -5.67
CA ASN A 40 -2.59 -2.68 -5.78
C ASN A 40 -2.53 -1.51 -4.77
N ILE A 41 -2.15 -1.78 -3.51
CA ILE A 41 -1.99 -0.73 -2.49
C ILE A 41 -0.89 0.26 -2.85
N VAL A 42 0.25 -0.24 -3.34
CA VAL A 42 1.33 0.63 -3.86
C VAL A 42 0.82 1.49 -5.04
N GLY A 43 0.02 0.89 -5.93
CA GLY A 43 -0.66 1.59 -7.01
C GLY A 43 -1.58 2.72 -6.51
N LYS A 44 -2.40 2.44 -5.48
CA LYS A 44 -3.26 3.44 -4.83
C LYS A 44 -2.44 4.57 -4.22
N ASN A 45 -1.32 4.28 -3.56
CA ASN A 45 -0.44 5.30 -2.99
C ASN A 45 0.15 6.23 -4.07
N ARG A 46 0.52 5.67 -5.23
CA ARG A 46 0.97 6.50 -6.37
C ARG A 46 -0.14 7.41 -6.89
N LEU A 47 -1.37 6.93 -6.94
CA LEU A 47 -2.53 7.75 -7.31
C LEU A 47 -2.78 8.85 -6.28
N LEU A 48 -2.72 8.53 -4.98
CA LEU A 48 -2.88 9.51 -3.90
C LEU A 48 -1.82 10.61 -3.98
N ALA A 49 -0.55 10.28 -4.21
CA ALA A 49 0.51 11.27 -4.39
C ALA A 49 0.23 12.23 -5.55
N ASN A 50 -0.25 11.71 -6.69
CA ASN A 50 -0.64 12.54 -7.83
C ASN A 50 -1.84 13.42 -7.52
N THR A 51 -2.82 12.91 -6.77
CA THR A 51 -3.98 13.68 -6.30
C THR A 51 -3.52 14.82 -5.39
N ILE A 52 -2.68 14.55 -4.39
CA ILE A 52 -2.13 15.57 -3.49
C ILE A 52 -1.42 16.65 -4.30
N GLN A 53 -0.57 16.27 -5.26
CA GLN A 53 0.15 17.25 -6.08
C GLN A 53 -0.79 18.09 -6.95
N LEU A 54 -1.83 17.49 -7.53
CA LEU A 54 -2.81 18.21 -8.34
C LEU A 54 -3.64 19.19 -7.49
N GLU A 55 -4.16 18.71 -6.36
CA GLU A 55 -4.92 19.51 -5.41
C GLU A 55 -4.06 20.63 -4.83
N LEU A 56 -2.81 20.36 -4.45
CA LEU A 56 -1.88 21.40 -3.98
C LEU A 56 -1.66 22.49 -5.04
N ASN A 57 -1.46 22.13 -6.31
CA ASN A 57 -1.35 23.12 -7.38
C ASN A 57 -2.64 23.93 -7.55
N ARG A 58 -3.81 23.31 -7.40
CA ARG A 58 -5.09 24.04 -7.45
C ARG A 58 -5.23 25.00 -6.28
N ALA A 59 -4.87 24.56 -5.08
CA ALA A 59 -4.84 25.41 -3.89
C ALA A 59 -3.91 26.61 -4.13
N LEU A 60 -2.66 26.39 -4.53
CA LEU A 60 -1.69 27.48 -4.69
C LEU A 60 -2.03 28.48 -5.79
N PHE A 61 -2.70 28.06 -6.87
CA PHE A 61 -2.83 28.91 -8.08
C PHE A 61 -4.26 29.26 -8.49
N HIS A 62 -5.31 28.63 -7.96
CA HIS A 62 -6.65 28.73 -8.53
C HIS A 62 -7.78 29.07 -7.54
N ASP A 63 -7.46 29.45 -6.31
CA ASP A 63 -8.42 29.96 -5.31
C ASP A 63 -9.67 29.10 -5.09
N TYR A 64 -9.44 27.83 -4.76
CA TYR A 64 -10.49 26.88 -4.39
C TYR A 64 -10.27 26.35 -2.97
N ASP A 65 -11.37 25.99 -2.31
CA ASP A 65 -11.40 25.32 -1.00
C ASP A 65 -10.97 23.85 -1.16
N VAL A 66 -9.66 23.64 -1.24
CA VAL A 66 -9.01 22.38 -1.65
C VAL A 66 -8.36 21.64 -0.46
N HIS A 67 -8.30 22.28 0.71
CA HIS A 67 -7.60 21.78 1.88
C HIS A 67 -8.12 20.41 2.36
N GLN A 68 -9.45 20.20 2.38
CA GLN A 68 -10.03 18.95 2.88
C GLN A 68 -9.67 17.72 2.05
N HIS A 69 -9.50 17.85 0.73
CA HIS A 69 -9.13 16.71 -0.11
C HIS A 69 -7.67 16.33 0.03
N ILE A 70 -6.78 17.30 0.27
CA ILE A 70 -5.37 17.06 0.52
C ILE A 70 -5.18 16.28 1.83
N ASP A 71 -5.86 16.69 2.90
CA ASP A 71 -5.77 16.03 4.21
C ASP A 71 -6.24 14.58 4.17
N ILE A 72 -7.37 14.33 3.51
CA ILE A 72 -7.90 12.98 3.35
C ILE A 72 -6.92 12.12 2.54
N ALA A 73 -6.34 12.67 1.47
CA ALA A 73 -5.39 11.94 0.63
C ALA A 73 -4.08 11.62 1.36
N ILE A 74 -3.53 12.56 2.13
CA ILE A 74 -2.35 12.35 2.98
C ILE A 74 -2.63 11.30 4.05
N THR A 75 -3.77 11.40 4.74
CA THR A 75 -4.17 10.46 5.80
C THR A 75 -4.34 9.04 5.25
N ASN A 76 -4.99 8.91 4.10
CA ASN A 76 -5.14 7.61 3.44
C ASN A 76 -3.79 7.03 3.00
N MET A 77 -2.88 7.87 2.48
CA MET A 77 -1.54 7.43 2.09
C MET A 77 -0.73 6.97 3.31
N GLU A 78 -0.78 7.70 4.41
CA GLU A 78 -0.12 7.34 5.68
C GLU A 78 -0.64 6.02 6.23
N ASN A 79 -1.97 5.85 6.27
CA ASN A 79 -2.60 4.61 6.73
C ASN A 79 -2.18 3.42 5.86
N ASN A 80 -2.17 3.57 4.54
CA ASN A 80 -1.71 2.53 3.63
C ASN A 80 -0.24 2.17 3.88
N ILE A 81 0.63 3.15 4.11
CA ILE A 81 2.05 2.91 4.44
C ILE A 81 2.18 2.12 5.75
N HIS A 82 1.41 2.46 6.78
CA HIS A 82 1.42 1.72 8.05
C HIS A 82 0.89 0.28 7.92
N ILE A 83 -0.17 0.07 7.16
CA ILE A 83 -0.73 -1.28 6.94
C ILE A 83 0.24 -2.13 6.12
N VAL A 84 0.95 -1.56 5.14
CA VAL A 84 2.00 -2.30 4.42
C VAL A 84 3.08 -2.82 5.38
N LYS A 85 3.44 -2.05 6.42
CA LYS A 85 4.41 -2.46 7.43
C LYS A 85 3.86 -3.52 8.38
N ASN A 86 2.73 -3.24 9.01
CA ASN A 86 2.22 -4.01 10.13
C ASN A 86 1.28 -5.16 9.71
N GLY A 87 0.88 -5.18 8.45
CA GLY A 87 -0.24 -5.99 7.98
C GLY A 87 -1.58 -5.40 8.41
N GLY A 88 -2.66 -5.91 7.83
CA GLY A 88 -4.02 -5.44 8.15
C GLY A 88 -4.99 -5.66 6.99
N ILE A 89 -6.07 -4.89 7.01
CA ILE A 89 -7.13 -4.95 5.99
C ILE A 89 -7.34 -3.55 5.41
N ILE A 90 -7.34 -3.45 4.08
CA ILE A 90 -7.70 -2.23 3.33
C ILE A 90 -8.77 -2.61 2.32
N ASP A 91 -9.94 -1.96 2.37
CA ASP A 91 -11.03 -2.21 1.42
C ASP A 91 -11.39 -3.70 1.29
N ASP A 92 -11.53 -4.39 2.43
CA ASP A 92 -11.78 -5.85 2.54
C ASP A 92 -10.67 -6.75 1.97
N VAL A 93 -9.50 -6.18 1.67
CA VAL A 93 -8.32 -6.91 1.19
C VAL A 93 -7.32 -7.08 2.32
N GLU A 94 -6.98 -8.33 2.63
CA GLU A 94 -5.93 -8.67 3.59
C GLU A 94 -4.55 -8.38 2.99
N ILE A 95 -3.74 -7.68 3.77
CA ILE A 95 -2.35 -7.33 3.48
C ILE A 95 -1.47 -8.00 4.55
N PRO A 96 -0.53 -8.88 4.16
CA PRO A 96 0.39 -9.47 5.10
C PRO A 96 1.40 -8.41 5.58
N PRO A 97 1.95 -8.55 6.80
CA PRO A 97 3.00 -7.65 7.28
C PRO A 97 4.24 -7.71 6.39
N LEU A 98 4.97 -6.61 6.34
CA LEU A 98 6.20 -6.51 5.57
C LEU A 98 7.24 -7.51 6.12
N PRO A 99 7.90 -8.30 5.26
CA PRO A 99 9.00 -9.15 5.69
C PRO A 99 10.13 -8.31 6.32
N PRO A 100 10.73 -8.76 7.44
CA PRO A 100 11.72 -7.97 8.19
C PRO A 100 12.96 -7.54 7.39
N GLU A 101 13.29 -8.25 6.31
CA GLU A 101 14.37 -7.91 5.39
C GLU A 101 14.17 -6.56 4.67
N PHE A 102 12.94 -6.06 4.59
CA PHE A 102 12.60 -4.77 3.99
C PHE A 102 12.41 -3.64 5.01
N ASP A 103 12.71 -3.87 6.29
CA ASP A 103 12.51 -2.87 7.34
C ASP A 103 13.27 -1.58 7.08
N SER A 104 14.51 -1.69 6.60
CA SER A 104 15.32 -0.51 6.24
C SER A 104 14.72 0.28 5.06
N ASP A 105 14.14 -0.40 4.07
CA ASP A 105 13.50 0.25 2.93
C ASP A 105 12.22 0.96 3.36
N TYR A 106 11.47 0.35 4.27
CA TYR A 106 10.31 0.97 4.89
C TYR A 106 10.68 2.24 5.66
N ASP A 107 11.73 2.21 6.47
CA ASP A 107 12.15 3.38 7.25
C ASP A 107 12.53 4.55 6.34
N ILE A 108 13.23 4.27 5.23
CA ILE A 108 13.57 5.28 4.21
C ILE A 108 12.30 5.82 3.54
N LEU A 109 11.37 4.95 3.17
CA LEU A 109 10.10 5.34 2.56
C LEU A 109 9.28 6.23 3.49
N TYR A 110 9.12 5.83 4.75
CA TYR A 110 8.35 6.55 5.75
C TYR A 110 8.96 7.92 6.06
N MET A 111 10.29 7.98 6.21
CA MET A 111 11.00 9.25 6.35
C MET A 111 10.74 10.19 5.16
N LYS A 112 10.83 9.69 3.93
CA LYS A 112 10.54 10.49 2.71
C LYS A 112 9.09 10.95 2.67
N PHE A 113 8.16 10.10 3.07
CA PHE A 113 6.74 10.47 3.18
C PHE A 113 6.53 11.59 4.19
N MET A 114 7.16 11.52 5.37
CA MET A 114 7.05 12.57 6.40
C MET A 114 7.61 13.91 5.92
N LEU A 115 8.74 13.90 5.21
CA LEU A 115 9.29 15.10 4.60
C LEU A 115 8.34 15.69 3.55
N TYR A 116 7.78 14.84 2.70
CA TYR A 116 6.78 15.25 1.70
C TYR A 116 5.53 15.86 2.36
N LYS A 117 4.99 15.20 3.40
CA LYS A 117 3.85 15.69 4.19
C LYS A 117 4.12 17.07 4.80
N SER A 118 5.28 17.26 5.41
CA SER A 118 5.71 18.56 5.96
C SER A 118 5.73 19.65 4.89
N MET A 119 6.37 19.36 3.74
CA MET A 119 6.45 20.31 2.63
C MET A 119 5.08 20.71 2.09
N VAL A 120 4.14 19.77 1.97
CA VAL A 120 2.78 20.07 1.50
C VAL A 120 2.07 21.01 2.48
N TYR A 121 2.16 20.75 3.79
CA TYR A 121 1.52 21.60 4.80
C TYR A 121 2.16 22.98 4.90
N GLU A 122 3.48 23.09 4.86
CA GLU A 122 4.19 24.38 4.83
C GLU A 122 3.75 25.23 3.64
N LEU A 123 3.57 24.63 2.46
CA LEU A 123 3.09 25.34 1.28
C LEU A 123 1.65 25.82 1.43
N LEU A 124 0.77 25.01 2.01
CA LEU A 124 -0.62 25.42 2.26
C LEU A 124 -0.70 26.56 3.27
N GLU A 125 0.02 26.45 4.39
CA GLU A 125 0.08 27.50 5.42
C GLU A 125 0.68 28.81 4.85
N SER A 126 1.70 28.71 4.01
CA SER A 126 2.29 29.90 3.37
C SER A 126 1.31 30.67 2.47
N ARG A 127 0.31 29.98 1.91
CA ARG A 127 -0.74 30.61 1.09
C ARG A 127 -1.77 31.31 1.97
N ASP A 128 -2.22 30.68 3.04
CA ASP A 128 -3.22 31.26 3.95
C ASP A 128 -2.71 32.57 4.58
N LEU A 129 -1.40 32.68 4.84
CA LEU A 129 -0.75 33.91 5.33
C LEU A 129 -0.71 35.07 4.31
N ASP A 130 -0.75 34.79 2.99
CA ASP A 130 -0.69 35.81 1.94
C ASP A 130 -2.04 36.53 1.78
N PHE A 131 -3.16 35.82 1.94
CA PHE A 131 -4.52 36.38 1.82
C PHE A 131 -4.91 37.30 3.00
N ASP A 132 -4.52 36.96 4.23
CA ASP A 132 -4.80 37.79 5.42
C ASP A 132 -4.09 39.15 5.40
N SER A 133 -2.99 39.27 4.62
CA SER A 133 -2.20 40.50 4.55
C SER A 133 -2.76 41.56 3.58
N VAL A 134 -3.69 41.16 2.70
CA VAL A 134 -4.26 42.04 1.66
C VAL A 134 -5.57 42.68 2.09
N GLU A 135 -6.34 42.07 2.99
CA GLU A 135 -7.64 42.62 3.47
C GLU A 135 -7.54 43.72 4.54
N GLY A 136 -6.33 44.07 4.99
CA GLY A 136 -6.09 45.06 6.05
C GLY A 136 -5.75 46.48 5.57
N ALA A 137 -5.81 46.76 4.27
CA ALA A 137 -5.36 48.03 3.68
C ALA A 137 -6.49 48.78 2.94
N ASP A 138 -7.56 49.13 3.66
CA ASP A 138 -8.52 50.18 3.25
C ASP A 138 -8.77 51.16 4.42
#